data_AF-A0AAW2Z1C1-F1
#
_entry.id   AF-A0AAW2Z1C1-F1
#
_cell.length_a   1.000
_cell.length_b   1.000
_cell.length_c   1.000
_cell.angle_alpha   90.00
_cell.angle_beta   90.00
_cell.angle_gamma   90.00
#
_symmetry.space_group_name_H-M   'P 1'
#
loop_
_entity.id
_entity.type
_entity.pdbx_description
1 polymer ?
#
loop_
_entity_poly.entity_id
_entity_poly.type
_entity_poly.pdbx_seq_one_letter_code
_entity_poly.pdbx_strand_id
1 'polypeptide(L)'
;MKALTLLVYLAVAILSINAELFDESNNPKNFGKYQYKTSELPSEGEVKLQPWSDSYWPSNKAGIAWRWLSNPTNESKSFNYKLHDKEELHKLSLEELSTLSPAEKFDIYQGRYDYPTVKSEWKRTGPNDSEWEGLCHGWAPAAAYYKQPSPTEVKNSDGLIIPFGSSDVKALLTYYVALYMDEAETSYLGTRCNFDIQGSQKAKENTTACRDTNAGAFHVAIANEIGIHKRSFMADTDRSYEVWNQPVSTFNYTILGESIHNSTKNVHVLMDIAWATEIEPEWNAVNTTVEGTQMEYDLELDNQGNIIGGAYRTYERMDFLWNMKILSFAGYFKKLDELYQSSIGGSTNENAPDRIMFGQVNDVKNMNQDVGKFGINGYKSGFVQNWYIQSTKNRIRLTFNVNTNKQWDTIKVYEHVDGALLRVLYGRKNKEELIVNAKSAHVVFSSKREHLDGGFEAYYESIV
;
A
#
# COMPACT_ATOMS: atom_id res chain seq x y z
N MET A 1 -77.01 10.26 -7.84
CA MET A 1 -76.28 10.59 -6.59
C MET A 1 -75.48 9.38 -6.14
N LYS A 2 -74.19 9.33 -6.44
CA LYS A 2 -73.19 8.51 -5.74
C LYS A 2 -71.93 9.36 -5.67
N ALA A 3 -71.63 9.87 -4.49
CA ALA A 3 -70.40 10.60 -4.21
C ALA A 3 -69.26 9.57 -4.07
N LEU A 4 -68.21 9.72 -4.87
CA LEU A 4 -67.00 8.93 -4.78
C LEU A 4 -65.97 9.79 -4.03
N THR A 5 -65.75 9.47 -2.76
CA THR A 5 -64.75 10.13 -1.91
C THR A 5 -63.39 9.56 -2.26
N LEU A 6 -62.52 10.37 -2.88
CA LEU A 6 -61.13 10.02 -3.17
C LEU A 6 -60.29 10.29 -1.92
N LEU A 7 -59.91 9.24 -1.19
CA LEU A 7 -58.91 9.31 -0.11
C LEU A 7 -57.51 9.27 -0.75
N VAL A 8 -56.83 10.41 -0.73
CA VAL A 8 -55.40 10.50 -1.05
C VAL A 8 -54.62 10.07 0.20
N TYR A 9 -54.03 8.88 0.16
CA TYR A 9 -53.03 8.46 1.14
C TYR A 9 -51.71 9.15 0.80
N LEU A 10 -51.37 10.20 1.55
CA LEU A 10 -50.02 10.76 1.57
C LEU A 10 -49.16 9.84 2.45
N ALA A 11 -48.50 8.85 1.85
CA ALA A 11 -47.51 8.04 2.54
C ALA A 11 -46.23 8.89 2.72
N VAL A 12 -46.13 9.59 3.84
CA VAL A 12 -44.85 10.14 4.30
C VAL A 12 -44.03 8.97 4.81
N ALA A 13 -43.07 8.50 3.99
CA ALA A 13 -42.05 7.60 4.45
C ALA A 13 -41.16 8.37 5.45
N ILE A 14 -41.43 8.19 6.74
CA ILE A 14 -40.50 8.60 7.79
C ILE A 14 -39.32 7.65 7.67
N LEU A 15 -38.26 8.07 6.99
CA LEU A 15 -36.96 7.43 7.10
C LEU A 15 -36.53 7.58 8.55
N SER A 16 -36.65 6.50 9.31
CA SER A 16 -36.08 6.38 10.65
C SER A 16 -34.56 6.43 10.51
N ILE A 17 -33.98 7.63 10.58
CA ILE A 17 -32.54 7.81 10.74
C ILE A 17 -32.24 7.32 12.15
N ASN A 18 -31.87 6.05 12.28
CA ASN A 18 -31.27 5.54 13.50
C ASN A 18 -29.89 6.21 13.62
N ALA A 19 -29.57 6.71 14.81
CA ALA A 19 -28.27 7.34 15.07
C ALA A 19 -27.13 6.39 14.68
N GLU A 20 -26.25 6.83 13.78
CA GLU A 20 -25.05 6.10 13.33
C GLU A 20 -23.83 6.63 14.09
N LEU A 21 -23.80 6.34 15.38
CA LEU A 21 -22.66 6.64 16.25
C LEU A 21 -21.42 5.85 15.83
N PHE A 22 -20.24 6.37 16.22
CA PHE A 22 -18.98 5.66 16.01
C PHE A 22 -18.97 4.31 16.74
N ASP A 23 -18.73 3.23 15.99
CA ASP A 23 -18.36 1.94 16.56
C ASP A 23 -16.83 1.83 16.77
N GLU A 24 -16.35 0.64 17.13
CA GLU A 24 -14.93 0.41 17.41
C GLU A 24 -14.05 0.67 16.19
N SER A 25 -14.41 0.17 15.01
CA SER A 25 -13.64 0.34 13.77
C SER A 25 -13.73 1.75 13.20
N ASN A 26 -14.84 2.44 13.42
CA ASN A 26 -15.09 3.80 12.94
C ASN A 26 -14.74 4.87 13.97
N ASN A 27 -14.03 4.55 15.05
CA ASN A 27 -13.62 5.55 16.02
C ASN A 27 -12.44 6.38 15.49
N PRO A 28 -12.57 7.71 15.30
CA PRO A 28 -11.47 8.52 14.75
C PRO A 28 -10.19 8.50 15.60
N LYS A 29 -10.27 8.07 16.87
CA LYS A 29 -9.10 7.86 17.75
C LYS A 29 -8.15 6.78 17.25
N ASN A 30 -8.63 5.83 16.45
CA ASN A 30 -7.79 4.81 15.82
C ASN A 30 -6.88 5.41 14.74
N PHE A 31 -7.24 6.59 14.25
CA PHE A 31 -6.59 7.25 13.13
C PHE A 31 -5.69 8.41 13.58
N GLY A 32 -6.08 9.12 14.64
CA GLY A 32 -5.27 10.18 15.21
C GLY A 32 -5.89 10.87 16.42
N LYS A 33 -5.20 11.89 16.92
CA LYS A 33 -5.75 12.81 17.94
C LYS A 33 -6.37 14.00 17.21
N TYR A 34 -7.69 14.10 17.26
CA TYR A 34 -8.44 15.02 16.41
C TYR A 34 -9.31 16.00 17.18
N GLN A 35 -9.60 17.10 16.50
CA GLN A 35 -10.69 18.01 16.78
C GLN A 35 -12.01 17.40 16.28
N TYR A 36 -13.07 17.49 17.08
CA TYR A 36 -14.39 16.95 16.74
C TYR A 36 -15.46 18.04 16.58
N LYS A 37 -15.20 19.24 17.08
CA LYS A 37 -16.20 20.31 17.12
C LYS A 37 -16.31 20.98 15.76
N THR A 38 -17.50 20.95 15.18
CA THR A 38 -17.75 21.44 13.81
C THR A 38 -17.33 22.89 13.59
N SER A 39 -17.48 23.75 14.60
CA SER A 39 -17.10 25.17 14.52
C SER A 39 -15.58 25.39 14.49
N GLU A 40 -14.78 24.38 14.80
CA GLU A 40 -13.31 24.44 14.88
C GLU A 40 -12.64 23.63 13.75
N LEU A 41 -13.44 22.99 12.89
CA LEU A 41 -12.96 22.24 11.73
C LEU A 41 -12.92 23.14 10.47
N PRO A 42 -11.83 23.12 9.69
CA PRO A 42 -11.75 23.83 8.42
C PRO A 42 -12.76 23.28 7.40
N SER A 43 -13.43 24.17 6.67
CA SER A 43 -14.37 23.80 5.59
C SER A 43 -13.69 23.43 4.28
N GLU A 44 -12.39 23.64 4.17
CA GLU A 44 -11.58 23.29 3.02
C GLU A 44 -10.15 22.95 3.45
N GLY A 45 -9.47 22.20 2.61
CA GLY A 45 -8.08 21.86 2.82
C GLY A 45 -7.40 21.33 1.57
N GLU A 46 -6.11 21.60 1.52
CA GLU A 46 -5.19 21.07 0.53
C GLU A 46 -3.94 20.59 1.28
N VAL A 47 -3.41 19.45 0.87
CA VAL A 47 -2.18 18.89 1.43
C VAL A 47 -0.96 19.74 1.08
N LYS A 48 0.01 19.83 2.01
CA LYS A 48 1.25 20.58 1.78
C LYS A 48 2.15 19.92 0.73
N LEU A 49 2.16 18.59 0.70
CA LEU A 49 2.88 17.80 -0.29
C LEU A 49 1.85 17.18 -1.22
N GLN A 50 1.81 17.64 -2.46
CA GLN A 50 0.91 17.10 -3.46
C GLN A 50 1.33 15.67 -3.84
N PRO A 51 0.43 14.67 -3.72
CA PRO A 51 0.75 13.31 -4.13
C PRO A 51 1.01 13.26 -5.63
N TRP A 52 2.00 12.49 -6.06
CA TRP A 52 2.33 12.35 -7.48
C TRP A 52 1.59 11.18 -8.12
N SER A 53 1.15 11.35 -9.37
CA SER A 53 0.63 10.26 -10.20
C SER A 53 1.75 9.37 -10.73
N ASP A 54 1.47 8.06 -10.81
CA ASP A 54 2.31 7.03 -11.45
C ASP A 54 1.49 5.77 -11.71
N SER A 55 2.09 4.74 -12.27
CA SER A 55 1.46 3.42 -12.36
C SER A 55 1.35 2.76 -10.98
N TYR A 56 0.31 1.94 -10.80
CA TYR A 56 0.25 0.97 -9.69
C TYR A 56 1.16 -0.26 -9.92
N TRP A 57 1.97 -0.27 -10.98
CA TRP A 57 2.93 -1.35 -11.32
C TRP A 57 2.25 -2.73 -11.37
N PRO A 58 1.45 -2.99 -12.41
CA PRO A 58 0.56 -4.15 -12.49
C PRO A 58 1.32 -5.47 -12.38
N SER A 59 0.78 -6.42 -11.62
CA SER A 59 1.38 -7.74 -11.47
C SER A 59 1.40 -8.50 -12.80
N ASN A 60 0.34 -8.41 -13.61
CA ASN A 60 0.31 -9.03 -14.95
C ASN A 60 1.33 -8.46 -15.95
N LYS A 61 1.94 -7.31 -15.65
CA LYS A 61 3.05 -6.70 -16.40
C LYS A 61 4.41 -6.89 -15.73
N ALA A 62 4.54 -7.79 -14.75
CA ALA A 62 5.76 -8.06 -13.97
C ALA A 62 6.14 -6.99 -12.92
N GLY A 63 5.19 -6.17 -12.47
CA GLY A 63 5.45 -5.15 -11.45
C GLY A 63 6.58 -4.20 -11.85
N ILE A 64 7.53 -3.95 -10.95
CA ILE A 64 8.67 -3.05 -11.23
C ILE A 64 9.76 -3.69 -12.10
N ALA A 65 9.62 -4.97 -12.48
CA ALA A 65 10.46 -5.62 -13.48
C ALA A 65 9.97 -5.38 -14.91
N TRP A 66 8.89 -4.61 -15.08
CA TRP A 66 8.38 -4.18 -16.38
C TRP A 66 9.34 -3.20 -17.08
N ARG A 67 9.83 -3.55 -18.27
CA ARG A 67 10.55 -2.64 -19.17
C ARG A 67 9.59 -1.69 -19.89
N TRP A 68 9.03 -0.74 -19.15
CA TRP A 68 7.95 0.16 -19.59
C TRP A 68 8.32 1.06 -20.78
N LEU A 69 9.60 1.37 -20.98
CA LEU A 69 10.11 2.11 -22.15
C LEU A 69 10.47 1.24 -23.36
N SER A 70 10.46 -0.08 -23.22
CA SER A 70 10.85 -0.97 -24.32
C SER A 70 9.75 -1.02 -25.40
N ASN A 71 10.16 -1.05 -26.67
CA ASN A 71 9.21 -1.16 -27.77
C ASN A 71 8.47 -2.52 -27.70
N PRO A 72 7.13 -2.55 -27.65
CA PRO A 72 6.36 -3.79 -27.52
C PRO A 72 6.59 -4.80 -28.65
N THR A 73 7.12 -4.38 -29.81
CA THR A 73 7.37 -5.29 -30.96
C THR A 73 8.66 -6.10 -30.85
N ASN A 74 9.60 -5.74 -29.98
CA ASN A 74 10.95 -6.34 -29.92
C ASN A 74 11.09 -7.44 -28.84
N GLU A 75 10.11 -8.35 -28.74
CA GLU A 75 10.03 -9.42 -27.71
C GLU A 75 9.41 -8.99 -26.38
N SER A 76 8.19 -8.43 -26.45
CA SER A 76 7.25 -8.30 -25.33
C SER A 76 7.00 -9.66 -24.64
N LYS A 77 7.82 -9.94 -23.64
CA LYS A 77 7.39 -10.61 -22.43
C LYS A 77 7.97 -9.79 -21.30
N SER A 78 7.12 -9.11 -20.52
CA SER A 78 7.53 -8.45 -19.27
C SER A 78 8.24 -9.41 -18.29
N PHE A 79 8.17 -10.72 -18.58
CA PHE A 79 8.78 -11.81 -17.85
C PHE A 79 9.85 -12.52 -18.67
N ASN A 80 10.91 -12.99 -18.00
CA ASN A 80 11.94 -13.86 -18.57
C ASN A 80 12.70 -13.29 -19.76
N TYR A 81 12.82 -11.97 -19.86
CA TYR A 81 13.73 -11.34 -20.81
C TYR A 81 15.19 -11.65 -20.47
N LYS A 82 16.09 -11.47 -21.45
CA LYS A 82 17.53 -11.63 -21.23
C LYS A 82 18.03 -10.59 -20.23
N LEU A 83 18.66 -11.06 -19.16
CA LEU A 83 19.42 -10.26 -18.21
C LEU A 83 20.87 -10.16 -18.70
N HIS A 84 21.38 -8.93 -18.78
CA HIS A 84 22.72 -8.65 -19.29
C HIS A 84 23.78 -8.94 -18.23
N ASP A 85 24.91 -9.51 -18.63
CA ASP A 85 26.07 -9.52 -17.73
C ASP A 85 26.76 -8.15 -17.69
N LYS A 86 27.73 -8.01 -16.78
CA LYS A 86 28.49 -6.77 -16.61
C LYS A 86 29.17 -6.30 -17.91
N GLU A 87 29.76 -7.21 -18.67
CA GLU A 87 30.49 -6.85 -19.90
C GLU A 87 29.54 -6.42 -21.01
N GLU A 88 28.37 -7.03 -21.11
CA GLU A 88 27.30 -6.63 -22.01
C GLU A 88 26.77 -5.23 -21.65
N LEU A 89 26.54 -4.94 -20.37
CA LEU A 89 26.06 -3.62 -19.92
C LEU A 89 27.02 -2.49 -20.28
N HIS A 90 28.34 -2.73 -20.25
CA HIS A 90 29.34 -1.74 -20.66
C HIS A 90 29.33 -1.43 -22.17
N LYS A 91 28.67 -2.26 -22.98
CA LYS A 91 28.55 -2.07 -24.44
C LYS A 91 27.25 -1.37 -24.83
N LEU A 92 26.27 -1.30 -23.91
CA LEU A 92 25.00 -0.63 -24.16
C LEU A 92 25.16 0.89 -24.13
N SER A 93 24.46 1.57 -25.03
CA SER A 93 24.27 3.01 -25.00
C SER A 93 23.37 3.45 -23.83
N LEU A 94 23.40 4.74 -23.50
CA LEU A 94 22.48 5.31 -22.50
C LEU A 94 21.00 5.14 -22.92
N GLU A 95 20.71 5.20 -24.22
CA GLU A 95 19.37 4.97 -24.74
C GLU A 95 18.93 3.52 -24.50
N GLU A 96 19.79 2.54 -24.77
CA GLU A 96 19.48 1.13 -24.47
C GLU A 96 19.33 0.87 -22.97
N LEU A 97 20.22 1.43 -22.14
CA LEU A 97 20.12 1.35 -20.68
C LEU A 97 18.84 2.00 -20.14
N SER A 98 18.34 3.04 -20.80
CA SER A 98 17.08 3.71 -20.43
C SER A 98 15.87 2.79 -20.55
N THR A 99 15.93 1.77 -21.43
CA THR A 99 14.83 0.83 -21.65
C THR A 99 14.75 -0.32 -20.64
N LEU A 100 15.77 -0.48 -19.80
CA LEU A 100 15.77 -1.47 -18.71
C LEU A 100 14.67 -1.14 -17.70
N SER A 101 14.17 -2.16 -17.00
CA SER A 101 13.14 -1.99 -15.99
C SER A 101 13.68 -1.28 -14.74
N PRO A 102 12.83 -0.66 -13.90
CA PRO A 102 13.24 -0.09 -12.63
C PRO A 102 14.01 -1.08 -11.75
N ALA A 103 13.58 -2.34 -11.69
CA ALA A 103 14.25 -3.40 -10.93
C ALA A 103 15.66 -3.70 -11.48
N GLU A 104 15.82 -3.81 -12.80
CA GLU A 104 17.14 -4.03 -13.42
C GLU A 104 18.09 -2.88 -13.13
N LYS A 105 17.63 -1.64 -13.33
CA LYS A 105 18.42 -0.44 -13.10
C LYS A 105 18.88 -0.36 -11.66
N PHE A 106 18.01 -0.69 -10.70
CA PHE A 106 18.36 -0.69 -9.29
C PHE A 106 19.39 -1.76 -8.95
N ASP A 107 19.20 -3.01 -9.40
CA ASP A 107 20.17 -4.09 -9.18
C ASP A 107 21.55 -3.71 -9.78
N ILE A 108 21.59 -3.14 -10.99
CA ILE A 108 22.82 -2.66 -11.64
C ILE A 108 23.46 -1.51 -10.84
N TYR A 109 22.66 -0.55 -10.35
CA TYR A 109 23.17 0.55 -9.52
C TYR A 109 23.82 0.04 -8.22
N GLN A 110 23.31 -1.07 -7.68
CA GLN A 110 23.90 -1.73 -6.53
C GLN A 110 25.16 -2.56 -6.88
N GLY A 111 25.44 -2.79 -8.16
CA GLY A 111 26.52 -3.68 -8.62
C GLY A 111 26.11 -5.16 -8.60
N ARG A 112 24.80 -5.46 -8.62
CA ARG A 112 24.22 -6.80 -8.54
C ARG A 112 23.79 -7.30 -9.91
N TYR A 113 24.74 -7.91 -10.63
CA TYR A 113 24.48 -8.53 -11.95
C TYR A 113 23.83 -9.92 -11.86
N ASP A 114 23.49 -10.37 -10.65
CA ASP A 114 22.67 -11.54 -10.40
C ASP A 114 21.18 -11.20 -10.26
N TYR A 115 20.80 -9.91 -10.36
CA TYR A 115 19.43 -9.40 -10.49
C TYR A 115 18.41 -9.96 -9.48
N PRO A 116 18.67 -9.85 -8.15
CA PRO A 116 17.78 -10.42 -7.17
C PRO A 116 16.41 -9.73 -7.12
N THR A 117 16.31 -8.42 -7.39
CA THR A 117 15.02 -7.70 -7.40
C THR A 117 14.16 -8.16 -8.57
N VAL A 118 14.73 -8.25 -9.78
CA VAL A 118 14.01 -8.76 -10.97
C VAL A 118 13.50 -10.17 -10.74
N LYS A 119 14.36 -11.06 -10.23
CA LYS A 119 14.01 -12.46 -9.97
C LYS A 119 12.96 -12.61 -8.86
N SER A 120 12.98 -11.74 -7.85
CA SER A 120 11.95 -11.69 -6.81
C SER A 120 10.61 -11.21 -7.38
N GLU A 121 10.62 -10.22 -8.26
CA GLU A 121 9.41 -9.69 -8.89
C GLU A 121 8.75 -10.68 -9.84
N TRP A 122 9.50 -11.36 -10.71
CA TRP A 122 8.96 -12.44 -11.56
C TRP A 122 8.40 -13.62 -10.77
N LYS A 123 8.78 -13.73 -9.49
CA LYS A 123 8.32 -14.75 -8.56
C LYS A 123 7.06 -14.33 -7.83
N ARG A 124 6.90 -13.03 -7.57
CA ARG A 124 5.74 -12.40 -6.93
C ARG A 124 4.59 -12.24 -7.92
N THR A 125 4.90 -12.04 -9.19
CA THR A 125 3.97 -11.67 -10.25
C THR A 125 3.89 -12.73 -11.34
N GLY A 126 2.81 -12.71 -12.13
CA GLY A 126 2.62 -13.61 -13.25
C GLY A 126 1.67 -13.05 -14.32
N PRO A 127 1.78 -13.51 -15.58
CA PRO A 127 1.00 -12.96 -16.71
C PRO A 127 -0.52 -13.22 -16.61
N ASN A 128 -0.94 -14.12 -15.71
CA ASN A 128 -2.35 -14.45 -15.47
C ASN A 128 -2.90 -13.80 -14.19
N ASP A 129 -2.11 -12.96 -13.52
CA ASP A 129 -2.60 -12.18 -12.38
C ASP A 129 -3.71 -11.24 -12.86
N SER A 130 -4.64 -10.92 -11.97
CA SER A 130 -5.77 -10.07 -12.34
C SER A 130 -5.30 -8.66 -12.67
N GLU A 131 -6.00 -7.96 -13.57
CA GLU A 131 -5.56 -6.64 -14.06
C GLU A 131 -5.48 -5.59 -12.94
N TRP A 132 -6.34 -5.67 -11.92
CA TRP A 132 -6.32 -4.76 -10.77
C TRP A 132 -5.21 -5.08 -9.74
N GLU A 133 -4.57 -6.25 -9.82
CA GLU A 133 -3.51 -6.63 -8.88
C GLU A 133 -2.21 -5.89 -9.20
N GLY A 134 -1.61 -5.29 -8.18
CA GLY A 134 -0.33 -4.62 -8.29
C GLY A 134 0.16 -4.05 -6.96
N LEU A 135 0.85 -2.93 -7.04
CA LEU A 135 1.48 -2.23 -5.92
C LEU A 135 0.75 -0.93 -5.56
N CYS A 136 -0.55 -0.79 -5.81
CA CYS A 136 -1.33 0.41 -5.44
C CYS A 136 -1.20 0.75 -3.95
N HIS A 137 -1.18 -0.26 -3.08
CA HIS A 137 -0.95 -0.13 -1.63
C HIS A 137 0.46 0.40 -1.28
N GLY A 138 1.46 0.21 -2.15
CA GLY A 138 2.77 0.84 -2.01
C GLY A 138 2.85 2.22 -2.65
N TRP A 139 2.18 2.40 -3.78
CA TRP A 139 2.18 3.64 -4.54
C TRP A 139 1.47 4.76 -3.78
N ALA A 140 0.26 4.54 -3.28
CA ALA A 140 -0.52 5.58 -2.61
C ALA A 140 0.25 6.27 -1.45
N PRO A 141 0.82 5.55 -0.46
CA PRO A 141 1.66 6.18 0.56
C PRO A 141 2.97 6.75 0.00
N ALA A 142 3.58 6.13 -1.01
CA ALA A 142 4.80 6.67 -1.61
C ALA A 142 4.54 8.04 -2.28
N ALA A 143 3.43 8.14 -3.02
CA ALA A 143 2.91 9.35 -3.63
C ALA A 143 2.64 10.43 -2.57
N ALA A 144 1.92 10.07 -1.51
CA ALA A 144 1.53 10.98 -0.44
C ALA A 144 2.72 11.59 0.33
N TYR A 145 3.83 10.86 0.49
CA TYR A 145 4.85 11.21 1.49
C TYR A 145 6.26 11.45 0.95
N TYR A 146 6.58 11.02 -0.28
CA TYR A 146 7.83 11.38 -0.93
C TYR A 146 7.60 12.54 -1.91
N LYS A 147 8.57 13.46 -1.97
CA LYS A 147 8.60 14.50 -3.00
C LYS A 147 8.68 13.85 -4.37
N GLN A 148 8.04 14.47 -5.36
CA GLN A 148 7.98 13.94 -6.71
C GLN A 148 9.40 13.80 -7.31
N PRO A 149 9.81 12.57 -7.70
CA PRO A 149 11.08 12.35 -8.39
C PRO A 149 11.08 12.93 -9.81
N SER A 150 12.23 13.46 -10.23
CA SER A 150 12.56 13.82 -11.62
C SER A 150 13.61 12.86 -12.20
N PRO A 151 13.79 12.81 -13.54
CA PRO A 151 14.88 12.03 -14.14
C PRO A 151 16.24 12.33 -13.50
N THR A 152 17.05 11.30 -13.31
CA THR A 152 18.42 11.43 -12.80
C THR A 152 19.31 10.32 -13.34
N GLU A 153 20.62 10.58 -13.37
CA GLU A 153 21.62 9.58 -13.67
C GLU A 153 22.48 9.32 -12.44
N VAL A 154 22.81 8.06 -12.18
CA VAL A 154 23.71 7.67 -11.08
C VAL A 154 24.79 6.76 -11.61
N LYS A 155 25.97 6.81 -10.98
CA LYS A 155 27.12 5.98 -11.35
C LYS A 155 27.34 4.90 -10.30
N ASN A 156 27.41 3.64 -10.72
CA ASN A 156 27.73 2.54 -9.80
C ASN A 156 29.26 2.41 -9.56
N SER A 157 29.65 1.51 -8.67
CA SER A 157 31.06 1.27 -8.31
C SER A 157 31.91 0.71 -9.46
N ASP A 158 31.27 0.11 -10.46
CA ASP A 158 31.93 -0.44 -11.65
C ASP A 158 32.07 0.59 -12.78
N GLY A 159 31.56 1.79 -12.57
CA GLY A 159 31.67 2.90 -13.50
C GLY A 159 30.57 3.00 -14.56
N LEU A 160 29.56 2.13 -14.51
CA LEU A 160 28.36 2.26 -15.35
C LEU A 160 27.56 3.49 -14.93
N ILE A 161 27.08 4.26 -15.90
CA ILE A 161 26.11 5.34 -15.71
C ILE A 161 24.73 4.76 -16.00
N ILE A 162 23.83 4.83 -15.03
CA ILE A 162 22.49 4.26 -15.11
C ILE A 162 21.47 5.40 -15.13
N PRO A 163 20.73 5.58 -16.23
CA PRO A 163 19.71 6.62 -16.33
C PRO A 163 18.37 6.12 -15.78
N PHE A 164 17.84 6.85 -14.80
CA PHE A 164 16.52 6.62 -14.20
C PHE A 164 15.57 7.73 -14.65
N GLY A 165 14.43 7.34 -15.23
CA GLY A 165 13.29 8.24 -15.39
C GLY A 165 12.61 8.51 -14.05
N SER A 166 11.74 9.51 -14.02
CA SER A 166 10.86 9.83 -12.88
C SER A 166 10.10 8.58 -12.41
N SER A 167 9.43 7.87 -13.33
CA SER A 167 8.70 6.65 -12.98
C SER A 167 9.59 5.50 -12.53
N ASP A 168 10.87 5.41 -12.94
CA ASP A 168 11.76 4.39 -12.39
C ASP A 168 12.02 4.60 -10.90
N VAL A 169 12.26 5.85 -10.48
CA VAL A 169 12.49 6.16 -9.06
C VAL A 169 11.20 5.99 -8.26
N LYS A 170 10.06 6.43 -8.80
CA LYS A 170 8.74 6.23 -8.20
C LYS A 170 8.42 4.74 -8.02
N ALA A 171 8.71 3.90 -9.01
CA ALA A 171 8.57 2.44 -8.91
C ALA A 171 9.32 1.85 -7.72
N LEU A 172 10.56 2.29 -7.51
CA LEU A 172 11.41 1.80 -6.43
C LEU A 172 10.92 2.27 -5.06
N LEU A 173 10.42 3.50 -4.95
CA LEU A 173 9.75 3.99 -3.74
C LEU A 173 8.48 3.18 -3.44
N THR A 174 7.62 3.01 -4.45
CA THR A 174 6.40 2.19 -4.39
C THR A 174 6.72 0.77 -3.92
N TYR A 175 7.72 0.14 -4.53
CA TYR A 175 8.14 -1.21 -4.18
C TYR A 175 8.70 -1.32 -2.76
N TYR A 176 9.55 -0.36 -2.38
CA TYR A 176 10.09 -0.28 -1.03
C TYR A 176 8.98 -0.16 0.02
N VAL A 177 8.02 0.74 -0.20
CA VAL A 177 6.90 0.93 0.74
C VAL A 177 6.02 -0.32 0.79
N ALA A 178 5.68 -0.93 -0.35
CA ALA A 178 4.93 -2.19 -0.39
C ALA A 178 5.65 -3.31 0.36
N LEU A 179 6.97 -3.41 0.23
CA LEU A 179 7.75 -4.47 0.86
C LEU A 179 7.82 -4.33 2.38
N TYR A 180 7.91 -3.09 2.89
CA TYR A 180 8.19 -2.84 4.31
C TYR A 180 7.02 -2.24 5.08
N MET A 181 5.84 -2.07 4.47
CA MET A 181 4.67 -1.52 5.18
C MET A 181 4.22 -2.34 6.38
N ASP A 182 4.46 -3.66 6.38
CA ASP A 182 4.12 -4.52 7.52
C ASP A 182 4.91 -4.19 8.79
N GLU A 183 6.08 -3.57 8.62
CA GLU A 183 7.01 -3.16 9.67
C GLU A 183 6.77 -1.72 10.12
N ALA A 184 5.95 -0.98 9.38
CA ALA A 184 5.52 0.36 9.75
C ALA A 184 4.33 0.33 10.72
N GLU A 185 4.24 1.37 11.55
CA GLU A 185 3.01 1.65 12.29
C GLU A 185 1.93 2.11 11.29
N THR A 186 0.84 1.35 11.24
CA THR A 186 -0.33 1.64 10.42
C THR A 186 -1.54 1.96 11.29
N SER A 187 -2.40 2.84 10.78
CA SER A 187 -3.65 3.26 11.40
C SER A 187 -4.77 3.09 10.39
N TYR A 188 -5.92 2.60 10.84
CA TYR A 188 -7.09 2.34 10.00
C TYR A 188 -8.35 2.97 10.61
N LEU A 189 -9.27 3.35 9.74
CA LEU A 189 -10.62 3.78 10.08
C LEU A 189 -11.60 3.11 9.13
N GLY A 190 -12.60 2.43 9.69
CA GLY A 190 -13.49 1.54 8.93
C GLY A 190 -12.85 0.17 8.63
N THR A 191 -13.67 -0.74 8.11
CA THR A 191 -13.25 -2.09 7.71
C THR A 191 -13.59 -2.35 6.25
N ARG A 192 -12.81 -3.24 5.64
CA ARG A 192 -12.99 -3.61 4.23
C ARG A 192 -14.28 -4.41 3.98
N CYS A 193 -15.06 -4.01 2.99
CA CYS A 193 -16.07 -4.84 2.37
C CYS A 193 -15.42 -5.98 1.56
N ASN A 194 -15.73 -7.22 1.91
CA ASN A 194 -15.17 -8.40 1.22
C ASN A 194 -16.17 -9.05 0.25
N PHE A 195 -17.20 -8.32 -0.17
CA PHE A 195 -18.27 -8.81 -1.02
C PHE A 195 -18.27 -8.11 -2.37
N ASP A 196 -18.56 -8.87 -3.43
CA ASP A 196 -18.83 -8.35 -4.77
C ASP A 196 -20.24 -7.70 -4.82
N ILE A 197 -20.38 -6.52 -4.21
CA ILE A 197 -21.65 -5.80 -4.10
C ILE A 197 -22.05 -5.08 -5.39
N GLN A 198 -21.13 -4.92 -6.34
CA GLN A 198 -21.44 -4.41 -7.66
C GLN A 198 -21.94 -5.51 -8.61
N GLY A 199 -21.57 -6.77 -8.34
CA GLY A 199 -21.99 -7.94 -9.10
C GLY A 199 -22.88 -8.91 -8.32
N SER A 200 -22.33 -10.11 -8.11
CA SER A 200 -23.07 -11.31 -7.69
C SER A 200 -23.64 -11.24 -6.26
N GLN A 201 -23.15 -10.33 -5.43
CA GLN A 201 -23.49 -10.22 -4.01
C GLN A 201 -24.11 -8.86 -3.64
N LYS A 202 -24.73 -8.16 -4.60
CA LYS A 202 -25.39 -6.85 -4.38
C LYS A 202 -26.29 -6.76 -3.15
N ALA A 203 -27.01 -7.82 -2.80
CA ALA A 203 -27.86 -7.86 -1.60
C ALA A 203 -27.09 -7.68 -0.27
N LYS A 204 -25.75 -7.80 -0.29
CA LYS A 204 -24.86 -7.61 0.87
C LYS A 204 -24.46 -6.15 1.10
N GLU A 205 -24.80 -5.25 0.19
CA GLU A 205 -24.39 -3.83 0.25
C GLU A 205 -24.70 -3.17 1.60
N ASN A 206 -25.90 -3.38 2.13
CA ASN A 206 -26.34 -2.74 3.38
C ASN A 206 -26.06 -3.58 4.64
N THR A 207 -25.21 -4.60 4.53
CA THR A 207 -24.79 -5.38 5.71
C THR A 207 -23.72 -4.64 6.48
N THR A 208 -23.65 -4.83 7.79
CA THR A 208 -22.64 -4.20 8.66
C THR A 208 -21.22 -4.32 8.10
N ALA A 209 -20.91 -5.41 7.40
CA ALA A 209 -19.59 -5.64 6.78
C ALA A 209 -19.24 -4.75 5.57
N CYS A 210 -20.19 -3.98 5.03
CA CYS A 210 -19.99 -3.07 3.86
C CYS A 210 -20.66 -1.69 4.07
N ARG A 211 -21.02 -1.38 5.32
CA ARG A 211 -21.59 -0.07 5.70
C ARG A 211 -20.52 0.97 6.00
N ASP A 212 -19.29 0.52 6.23
CA ASP A 212 -18.14 1.40 6.43
C ASP A 212 -17.88 2.27 5.18
N THR A 213 -17.17 3.39 5.33
CA THR A 213 -16.77 4.06 6.60
C THR A 213 -17.96 4.84 7.21
N ASN A 214 -17.98 5.15 8.51
CA ASN A 214 -18.99 6.06 9.10
C ASN A 214 -18.78 7.52 8.61
N ALA A 215 -19.85 8.23 8.23
CA ALA A 215 -19.72 9.56 7.61
C ALA A 215 -19.17 10.62 8.57
N GLY A 216 -19.57 10.59 9.85
CA GLY A 216 -19.03 11.49 10.87
C GLY A 216 -17.55 11.22 11.13
N ALA A 217 -17.15 9.95 11.12
CA ALA A 217 -15.76 9.56 11.33
C ALA A 217 -14.87 10.00 10.16
N PHE A 218 -15.35 9.80 8.93
CA PHE A 218 -14.72 10.30 7.70
C PHE A 218 -14.55 11.82 7.74
N HIS A 219 -15.60 12.57 8.09
CA HIS A 219 -15.55 14.03 8.16
C HIS A 219 -14.53 14.52 9.18
N VAL A 220 -14.51 13.92 10.39
CA VAL A 220 -13.49 14.24 11.41
C VAL A 220 -12.09 13.95 10.86
N ALA A 221 -11.87 12.80 10.24
CA ALA A 221 -10.55 12.42 9.73
C ALA A 221 -10.06 13.40 8.64
N ILE A 222 -10.87 13.67 7.61
CA ILE A 222 -10.44 14.49 6.47
C ILE A 222 -10.19 15.96 6.86
N ALA A 223 -11.07 16.54 7.69
CA ALA A 223 -10.93 17.93 8.14
C ALA A 223 -9.70 18.12 9.04
N ASN A 224 -9.33 17.11 9.84
CA ASN A 224 -8.11 17.17 10.64
C ASN A 224 -6.86 16.92 9.80
N GLU A 225 -6.81 15.83 9.03
CA GLU A 225 -5.61 15.43 8.31
C GLU A 225 -5.24 16.44 7.21
N ILE A 226 -6.19 16.85 6.39
CA ILE A 226 -5.95 17.77 5.27
C ILE A 226 -6.19 19.21 5.70
N GLY A 227 -7.23 19.49 6.49
CA GLY A 227 -7.60 20.86 6.85
C GLY A 227 -6.62 21.46 7.86
N ILE A 228 -6.31 20.73 8.94
CA ILE A 228 -5.47 21.20 10.05
C ILE A 228 -4.01 20.77 9.87
N HIS A 229 -3.75 19.48 9.66
CA HIS A 229 -2.40 18.92 9.60
C HIS A 229 -1.74 19.07 8.23
N LYS A 230 -2.50 19.41 7.18
CA LYS A 230 -2.02 19.61 5.80
C LYS A 230 -1.26 18.39 5.26
N ARG A 231 -1.70 17.17 5.60
CA ARG A 231 -1.10 15.90 5.16
C ARG A 231 -2.15 14.97 4.55
N SER A 232 -1.71 14.20 3.56
CA SER A 232 -2.53 13.18 2.89
C SER A 232 -2.78 11.99 3.81
N PHE A 233 -3.78 11.19 3.44
CA PHE A 233 -3.99 9.81 3.88
C PHE A 233 -4.46 8.98 2.69
N MET A 234 -4.58 7.67 2.87
CA MET A 234 -5.06 6.77 1.82
C MET A 234 -6.51 6.40 2.07
N ALA A 235 -7.31 6.38 1.02
CA ALA A 235 -8.68 5.92 1.03
C ALA A 235 -8.87 4.81 0.00
N ASP A 236 -9.66 3.80 0.32
CA ASP A 236 -10.19 2.90 -0.69
C ASP A 236 -11.41 3.56 -1.35
N THR A 237 -11.26 3.87 -2.63
CA THR A 237 -12.29 4.58 -3.42
C THR A 237 -13.32 3.62 -4.02
N ASP A 238 -13.11 2.31 -3.94
CA ASP A 238 -14.11 1.30 -4.35
C ASP A 238 -14.78 0.69 -3.12
N ARG A 239 -16.12 0.58 -3.16
CA ARG A 239 -16.93 0.03 -2.07
C ARG A 239 -17.02 -1.51 -2.08
N SER A 240 -16.45 -2.16 -3.08
CA SER A 240 -16.69 -3.56 -3.41
C SER A 240 -15.46 -4.44 -3.16
N TYR A 241 -15.29 -5.50 -3.95
CA TYR A 241 -14.30 -6.52 -3.68
C TYR A 241 -12.89 -6.09 -4.05
N GLU A 242 -12.75 -5.32 -5.12
CA GLU A 242 -11.47 -4.73 -5.53
C GLU A 242 -11.07 -3.62 -4.56
N VAL A 243 -9.77 -3.40 -4.40
CA VAL A 243 -9.25 -2.37 -3.49
C VAL A 243 -8.42 -1.40 -4.30
N TRP A 244 -8.85 -0.14 -4.29
CA TRP A 244 -8.24 0.96 -5.03
C TRP A 244 -7.76 2.02 -4.03
N ASN A 245 -6.52 1.87 -3.57
CA ASN A 245 -5.92 2.79 -2.62
C ASN A 245 -5.49 4.08 -3.31
N GLN A 246 -6.08 5.20 -2.94
CA GLN A 246 -5.79 6.51 -3.52
C GLN A 246 -5.33 7.50 -2.44
N PRO A 247 -4.29 8.32 -2.69
CA PRO A 247 -3.84 9.35 -1.77
C PRO A 247 -4.69 10.63 -1.92
N VAL A 248 -5.46 10.95 -0.88
CA VAL A 248 -6.38 12.09 -0.86
C VAL A 248 -5.61 13.42 -0.75
N SER A 249 -5.88 14.35 -1.67
CA SER A 249 -5.11 15.59 -1.80
C SER A 249 -5.88 16.85 -1.38
N THR A 250 -7.19 16.92 -1.65
CA THR A 250 -7.98 18.11 -1.33
C THR A 250 -9.38 17.77 -0.89
N PHE A 251 -9.98 18.65 -0.10
CA PHE A 251 -11.42 18.65 0.13
C PHE A 251 -11.97 20.07 0.26
N ASN A 252 -13.25 20.22 -0.02
CA ASN A 252 -14.05 21.35 0.45
C ASN A 252 -15.44 20.82 0.83
N TYR A 253 -16.11 21.47 1.77
CA TYR A 253 -17.49 21.15 2.07
C TYR A 253 -18.35 22.37 2.34
N THR A 254 -19.64 22.20 2.10
CA THR A 254 -20.68 23.18 2.40
C THR A 254 -21.73 22.58 3.32
N ILE A 255 -22.25 23.40 4.24
CA ILE A 255 -23.38 23.01 5.08
C ILE A 255 -24.65 23.38 4.32
N LEU A 256 -25.45 22.38 3.98
CA LEU A 256 -26.71 22.53 3.24
C LEU A 256 -27.91 22.79 4.17
N GLY A 257 -27.81 22.38 5.43
CA GLY A 257 -28.86 22.64 6.41
C GLY A 257 -28.58 22.02 7.77
N GLU A 258 -29.42 22.38 8.75
CA GLU A 258 -29.40 21.79 10.08
C GLU A 258 -30.81 21.30 10.46
N SER A 259 -30.89 20.18 11.17
CA SER A 259 -32.14 19.65 11.71
C SER A 259 -31.95 19.07 13.10
N ILE A 260 -33.05 18.78 13.79
CA ILE A 260 -33.03 18.09 15.09
C ILE A 260 -33.89 16.84 14.96
N HIS A 261 -33.29 15.67 15.19
CA HIS A 261 -33.98 14.37 15.19
C HIS A 261 -33.69 13.65 16.50
N ASN A 262 -34.73 13.21 17.22
CA ASN A 262 -34.61 12.51 18.51
C ASN A 262 -33.70 13.21 19.54
N SER A 263 -33.72 14.54 19.59
CA SER A 263 -32.86 15.39 20.45
C SER A 263 -31.38 15.45 20.06
N THR A 264 -30.99 14.87 18.92
CA THR A 264 -29.65 15.00 18.32
C THR A 264 -29.69 16.09 17.23
N LYS A 265 -28.73 17.01 17.26
CA LYS A 265 -28.57 18.02 16.19
C LYS A 265 -27.88 17.35 15.01
N ASN A 266 -28.46 17.49 13.82
CA ASN A 266 -27.91 16.99 12.56
C ASN A 266 -27.49 18.16 11.68
N VAL A 267 -26.35 18.01 11.00
CA VAL A 267 -25.84 18.98 10.02
C VAL A 267 -25.69 18.26 8.68
N HIS A 268 -26.45 18.67 7.69
CA HIS A 268 -26.38 18.13 6.33
C HIS A 268 -25.22 18.80 5.60
N VAL A 269 -24.29 17.99 5.12
CA VAL A 269 -23.04 18.40 4.47
C VAL A 269 -23.00 17.87 3.03
N LEU A 270 -22.54 18.72 2.11
CA LEU A 270 -22.06 18.34 0.79
C LEU A 270 -20.55 18.51 0.76
N MET A 271 -19.83 17.42 0.48
CA MET A 271 -18.37 17.35 0.45
C MET A 271 -17.88 17.06 -0.97
N ASP A 272 -16.96 17.89 -1.45
CA ASP A 272 -16.12 17.63 -2.61
C ASP A 272 -14.77 17.12 -2.14
N ILE A 273 -14.33 15.98 -2.65
CA ILE A 273 -13.03 15.37 -2.34
C ILE A 273 -12.29 15.08 -3.64
N ALA A 274 -10.96 15.24 -3.63
CA ALA A 274 -10.10 14.81 -4.72
C ALA A 274 -8.87 14.04 -4.22
N TRP A 275 -8.37 13.15 -5.07
CA TRP A 275 -7.19 12.32 -4.85
C TRP A 275 -6.34 12.25 -6.12
N ALA A 276 -5.05 11.96 -5.98
CA ALA A 276 -4.22 11.68 -7.15
C ALA A 276 -4.55 10.30 -7.72
N THR A 277 -4.47 10.13 -9.04
CA THR A 277 -4.78 8.87 -9.73
C THR A 277 -3.59 8.29 -10.49
N GLU A 278 -3.73 7.04 -10.87
CA GLU A 278 -2.76 6.33 -11.68
C GLU A 278 -2.64 6.90 -13.11
N ILE A 279 -1.43 6.83 -13.66
CA ILE A 279 -1.12 7.12 -15.06
C ILE A 279 -0.18 6.05 -15.61
N GLU A 280 0.02 6.03 -16.93
CA GLU A 280 1.11 5.24 -17.51
C GLU A 280 2.47 5.81 -17.05
N PRO A 281 3.51 4.96 -16.89
CA PRO A 281 4.84 5.41 -16.49
C PRO A 281 5.43 6.44 -17.45
N GLU A 282 6.07 7.46 -16.90
CA GLU A 282 6.61 8.60 -17.64
C GLU A 282 8.10 8.81 -17.35
N TRP A 283 8.85 9.22 -18.38
CA TRP A 283 10.25 9.56 -18.21
C TRP A 283 10.40 10.80 -17.35
N ASN A 284 9.65 11.86 -17.65
CA ASN A 284 9.74 13.13 -16.93
C ASN A 284 8.76 13.15 -15.74
N ALA A 285 9.03 14.03 -14.77
CA ALA A 285 8.01 14.38 -13.79
C ALA A 285 6.85 15.08 -14.51
N VAL A 286 5.62 14.68 -14.20
CA VAL A 286 4.40 15.25 -14.76
C VAL A 286 3.55 15.84 -13.66
N ASN A 287 2.66 16.78 -14.01
CA ASN A 287 1.68 17.28 -13.04
C ASN A 287 0.82 16.13 -12.55
N THR A 288 0.44 16.18 -11.27
CA THR A 288 -0.50 15.23 -10.69
C THR A 288 -1.83 15.28 -11.43
N THR A 289 -2.27 14.11 -11.89
CA THR A 289 -3.63 13.89 -12.36
C THR A 289 -4.51 13.63 -11.14
N VAL A 290 -5.64 14.33 -11.05
CA VAL A 290 -6.58 14.20 -9.94
C VAL A 290 -7.95 13.77 -10.43
N GLU A 291 -8.59 12.92 -9.65
CA GLU A 291 -10.02 12.63 -9.76
C GLU A 291 -10.70 13.00 -8.44
N GLY A 292 -12.03 13.06 -8.46
CA GLY A 292 -12.81 13.40 -7.29
C GLY A 292 -14.25 12.99 -7.40
N THR A 293 -14.94 13.02 -6.27
CA THR A 293 -16.36 12.73 -6.17
C THR A 293 -17.04 13.67 -5.19
N GLN A 294 -18.36 13.72 -5.25
CA GLN A 294 -19.20 14.47 -4.32
C GLN A 294 -19.95 13.50 -3.41
N MET A 295 -19.99 13.81 -2.11
CA MET A 295 -20.64 12.98 -1.09
C MET A 295 -21.56 13.84 -0.26
N GLU A 296 -22.80 13.38 -0.06
CA GLU A 296 -23.74 14.01 0.86
C GLU A 296 -23.95 13.12 2.08
N TYR A 297 -23.96 13.72 3.25
CA TYR A 297 -24.17 13.03 4.52
C TYR A 297 -24.70 13.96 5.60
N ASP A 298 -25.27 13.35 6.63
CA ASP A 298 -25.64 14.03 7.86
C ASP A 298 -24.58 13.77 8.93
N LEU A 299 -24.12 14.83 9.60
CA LEU A 299 -23.31 14.75 10.81
C LEU A 299 -24.21 14.79 12.04
N GLU A 300 -24.00 13.88 12.97
CA GLU A 300 -24.68 13.86 14.26
C GLU A 300 -23.83 14.54 15.32
N LEU A 301 -24.41 15.51 16.04
CA LEU A 301 -23.70 16.31 17.04
C LEU A 301 -24.22 16.10 18.46
N ASP A 302 -23.32 16.11 19.42
CA ASP A 302 -23.67 16.26 20.84
C ASP A 302 -24.10 17.70 21.19
N ASN A 303 -24.47 17.92 22.45
CA ASN A 303 -24.89 19.24 22.93
C ASN A 303 -23.76 20.26 23.06
N GLN A 304 -22.49 19.87 22.91
CA GLN A 304 -21.35 20.78 22.80
C GLN A 304 -20.96 21.08 21.34
N GLY A 305 -21.63 20.46 20.36
CA GLY A 305 -21.34 20.61 18.93
C GLY A 305 -20.19 19.72 18.43
N ASN A 306 -19.80 18.69 19.18
CA ASN A 306 -18.86 17.69 18.70
C ASN A 306 -19.57 16.67 17.82
N ILE A 307 -18.91 16.26 16.73
CA ILE A 307 -19.37 15.16 15.89
C ILE A 307 -19.23 13.85 16.67
N ILE A 308 -20.33 13.10 16.79
CA ILE A 308 -20.43 11.80 17.47
C ILE A 308 -20.81 10.65 16.54
N GLY A 309 -21.16 10.96 15.30
CA GLY A 309 -21.63 10.01 14.31
C GLY A 309 -21.99 10.70 13.00
N GLY A 310 -22.51 9.92 12.05
CA GLY A 310 -23.06 10.45 10.82
C GLY A 310 -23.39 9.36 9.82
N ALA A 311 -24.34 9.66 8.93
CA ALA A 311 -24.88 8.73 7.95
C ALA A 311 -24.81 9.30 6.54
N TYR A 312 -24.41 8.46 5.58
CA TYR A 312 -24.39 8.85 4.16
C TYR A 312 -25.79 8.93 3.57
N ARG A 313 -26.00 9.93 2.72
CA ARG A 313 -27.16 10.06 1.83
C ARG A 313 -26.84 9.58 0.41
N THR A 314 -25.60 9.76 -0.03
CA THR A 314 -25.11 9.25 -1.31
C THR A 314 -24.73 7.77 -1.23
N TYR A 315 -24.83 7.09 -2.36
CA TYR A 315 -24.22 5.76 -2.53
C TYR A 315 -22.69 5.89 -2.47
N GLU A 316 -22.13 6.86 -3.19
CA GLU A 316 -20.67 7.06 -3.23
C GLU A 316 -20.12 7.39 -1.85
N ARG A 317 -19.11 6.62 -1.44
CA ARG A 317 -18.32 6.79 -0.23
C ARG A 317 -17.04 5.97 -0.24
N MET A 318 -16.09 6.35 0.60
CA MET A 318 -14.86 5.59 0.85
C MET A 318 -15.15 4.35 1.71
N ASP A 319 -14.60 3.19 1.35
CA ASP A 319 -14.81 1.93 2.10
C ASP A 319 -14.07 1.95 3.43
N PHE A 320 -12.76 2.24 3.39
CA PHE A 320 -11.93 2.47 4.58
C PHE A 320 -10.86 3.53 4.32
N LEU A 321 -10.36 4.13 5.41
CA LEU A 321 -9.23 5.03 5.40
C LEU A 321 -8.05 4.39 6.11
N TRP A 322 -6.85 4.69 5.67
CA TRP A 322 -5.65 4.23 6.36
C TRP A 322 -4.47 5.19 6.19
N ASN A 323 -3.52 5.08 7.11
CA ASN A 323 -2.28 5.84 7.11
C ASN A 323 -1.15 4.96 7.64
N MET A 324 0.09 5.30 7.29
CA MET A 324 1.29 4.64 7.77
C MET A 324 2.41 5.65 8.03
N LYS A 325 3.30 5.32 8.96
CA LYS A 325 4.58 6.02 9.09
C LYS A 325 5.57 5.50 8.05
N ILE A 326 6.27 6.40 7.37
CA ILE A 326 7.30 6.03 6.40
C ILE A 326 8.58 5.60 7.12
N LEU A 327 9.18 4.49 6.68
CA LEU A 327 10.42 3.97 7.23
C LEU A 327 11.65 4.56 6.53
N SER A 328 12.75 4.69 7.28
CA SER A 328 14.07 5.04 6.72
C SER A 328 14.56 3.94 5.78
N PHE A 329 15.07 4.29 4.60
CA PHE A 329 15.72 3.31 3.73
C PHE A 329 16.85 2.57 4.47
N ALA A 330 16.82 1.24 4.45
CA ALA A 330 17.85 0.41 5.07
C ALA A 330 18.05 -0.90 4.31
N GLY A 331 18.99 -1.71 4.82
CA GLY A 331 19.38 -2.98 4.23
C GLY A 331 19.70 -2.84 2.74
N TYR A 332 19.10 -3.72 1.94
CA TYR A 332 19.26 -3.76 0.49
C TYR A 332 18.82 -2.47 -0.22
N PHE A 333 17.94 -1.67 0.40
CA PHE A 333 17.43 -0.44 -0.20
C PHE A 333 18.16 0.82 0.26
N LYS A 334 19.27 0.71 1.01
CA LYS A 334 20.00 1.89 1.50
C LYS A 334 20.42 2.86 0.38
N LYS A 335 20.86 2.32 -0.77
CA LYS A 335 21.22 3.11 -1.97
C LYS A 335 20.03 3.81 -2.63
N LEU A 336 18.79 3.42 -2.33
CA LEU A 336 17.59 4.11 -2.83
C LEU A 336 17.51 5.54 -2.29
N ASP A 337 18.05 5.80 -1.09
CA ASP A 337 18.09 7.18 -0.56
C ASP A 337 18.93 8.08 -1.46
N GLU A 338 20.14 7.65 -1.83
CA GLU A 338 21.03 8.41 -2.71
C GLU A 338 20.37 8.70 -4.06
N LEU A 339 19.74 7.68 -4.67
CA LEU A 339 19.00 7.82 -5.91
C LEU A 339 17.84 8.81 -5.77
N TYR A 340 17.06 8.69 -4.68
CA TYR A 340 15.93 9.57 -4.40
C TYR A 340 16.36 11.01 -4.14
N GLN A 341 17.41 11.27 -3.37
CA GLN A 341 17.92 12.63 -3.17
C GLN A 341 18.39 13.25 -4.49
N SER A 342 19.03 12.45 -5.35
CA SER A 342 19.46 12.88 -6.68
C SER A 342 18.27 13.28 -7.56
N SER A 343 17.14 12.57 -7.48
CA SER A 343 15.95 12.84 -8.30
C SER A 343 15.13 14.06 -7.88
N ILE A 344 15.34 14.60 -6.67
CA ILE A 344 14.58 15.76 -6.14
C ILE A 344 15.41 17.05 -6.05
N GLY A 345 16.61 17.07 -6.65
CA GLY A 345 17.40 18.29 -6.82
C GLY A 345 18.24 18.76 -5.62
N GLY A 346 18.61 17.91 -4.65
CA GLY A 346 19.52 18.35 -3.59
C GLY A 346 19.87 17.35 -2.47
N SER A 347 21.06 17.58 -1.89
CA SER A 347 21.72 16.81 -0.81
C SER A 347 20.81 16.50 0.39
N THR A 348 20.92 15.26 0.93
CA THR A 348 20.35 14.74 2.20
C THR A 348 19.43 15.73 2.92
N ASN A 349 18.16 15.79 2.52
CA ASN A 349 17.26 16.89 2.88
C ASN A 349 16.61 16.74 4.27
N GLU A 350 16.71 17.79 5.08
CA GLU A 350 16.17 18.01 6.45
C GLU A 350 14.62 18.07 6.54
N ASN A 351 13.88 17.56 5.55
CA ASN A 351 12.41 17.64 5.50
C ASN A 351 11.74 16.34 5.02
N ALA A 352 12.44 15.20 5.09
CA ALA A 352 11.74 13.93 5.01
C ALA A 352 10.84 13.78 6.25
N PRO A 353 9.60 13.25 6.12
CA PRO A 353 8.80 12.91 7.29
C PRO A 353 9.64 12.07 8.25
N ASP A 354 9.49 12.24 9.57
CA ASP A 354 10.26 11.52 10.60
C ASP A 354 10.35 10.03 10.24
N ARG A 355 11.47 9.65 9.62
CA ARG A 355 11.63 8.32 9.07
C ARG A 355 12.00 7.42 10.22
N ILE A 356 11.10 6.52 10.60
CA ILE A 356 11.38 5.59 11.68
C ILE A 356 12.49 4.63 11.23
N MET A 357 13.51 4.47 12.07
CA MET A 357 14.53 3.43 11.89
C MET A 357 13.86 2.07 12.05
N PHE A 358 14.19 1.10 11.19
CA PHE A 358 13.76 -0.28 11.40
C PHE A 358 14.01 -0.69 12.85
N GLY A 359 12.97 -1.24 13.50
CA GLY A 359 13.10 -1.74 14.86
C GLY A 359 14.23 -2.76 14.95
N GLN A 360 14.90 -2.83 16.11
CA GLN A 360 15.88 -3.89 16.34
C GLN A 360 15.21 -5.25 16.07
N VAL A 361 15.90 -6.10 15.29
CA VAL A 361 15.46 -7.48 15.05
C VAL A 361 15.51 -8.22 16.38
N ASN A 362 14.41 -8.18 17.13
CA ASN A 362 14.27 -8.89 18.38
C ASN A 362 13.92 -10.36 18.09
N ASP A 363 14.38 -11.27 18.95
CA ASP A 363 14.14 -12.71 18.85
C ASP A 363 14.67 -13.34 17.53
N VAL A 364 15.99 -13.28 17.34
CA VAL A 364 16.69 -13.98 16.24
C VAL A 364 17.17 -15.35 16.71
N LYS A 365 16.70 -16.40 16.02
CA LYS A 365 17.21 -17.76 16.18
C LYS A 365 18.37 -18.00 15.22
N ASN A 366 19.58 -18.07 15.76
CA ASN A 366 20.79 -18.36 14.99
C ASN A 366 20.93 -19.87 14.71
N MET A 367 21.14 -20.22 13.45
CA MET A 367 21.19 -21.59 12.94
C MET A 367 22.56 -21.81 12.27
N ASN A 368 23.51 -22.36 13.02
CA ASN A 368 24.92 -22.46 12.62
C ASN A 368 25.35 -23.87 12.19
N GLN A 369 24.38 -24.77 11.97
CA GLN A 369 24.64 -26.13 11.49
C GLN A 369 24.54 -26.14 9.95
N ASP A 370 25.13 -27.13 9.27
CA ASP A 370 24.99 -27.21 7.81
C ASP A 370 23.62 -27.72 7.38
N VAL A 371 22.90 -28.42 8.25
CA VAL A 371 21.55 -28.94 8.01
C VAL A 371 20.70 -28.68 9.24
N GLY A 372 19.43 -28.36 9.05
CA GLY A 372 18.50 -28.30 10.17
C GLY A 372 17.07 -28.00 9.75
N LYS A 373 16.24 -27.75 10.75
CA LYS A 373 14.81 -27.54 10.62
C LYS A 373 14.38 -26.36 11.48
N PHE A 374 13.44 -25.58 10.97
CA PHE A 374 12.83 -24.46 11.69
C PHE A 374 11.38 -24.27 11.24
N GLY A 375 10.64 -23.46 11.97
CA GLY A 375 9.22 -23.27 11.70
C GLY A 375 8.46 -22.81 12.93
N ILE A 376 7.16 -22.64 12.74
CA ILE A 376 6.20 -22.30 13.79
C ILE A 376 4.99 -23.20 13.62
N ASN A 377 4.42 -23.64 14.75
CA ASN A 377 3.14 -24.33 14.80
C ASN A 377 2.23 -23.59 15.80
N GLY A 378 1.20 -22.95 15.28
CA GLY A 378 0.33 -22.05 16.01
C GLY A 378 0.98 -20.70 16.32
N TYR A 379 0.27 -19.61 16.05
CA TYR A 379 0.72 -18.26 16.38
C TYR A 379 -0.45 -17.31 16.63
N LYS A 380 -0.20 -16.29 17.47
CA LYS A 380 -1.12 -15.19 17.73
C LYS A 380 -0.98 -14.09 16.68
N SER A 381 -1.94 -13.15 16.63
CA SER A 381 -1.81 -11.92 15.85
C SER A 381 -0.62 -11.07 16.35
N GLY A 382 0.11 -10.45 15.42
CA GLY A 382 1.28 -9.61 15.72
C GLY A 382 2.54 -10.39 16.05
N PHE A 383 2.57 -11.70 15.80
CA PHE A 383 3.72 -12.54 16.08
C PHE A 383 4.78 -12.37 14.98
N VAL A 384 6.01 -12.08 15.40
CA VAL A 384 7.17 -11.97 14.50
C VAL A 384 8.30 -12.85 15.03
N GLN A 385 8.93 -13.63 14.14
CA GLN A 385 10.11 -14.44 14.47
C GLN A 385 11.12 -14.40 13.34
N ASN A 386 12.39 -14.30 13.72
CA ASN A 386 13.52 -14.25 12.81
C ASN A 386 14.39 -15.50 12.95
N TRP A 387 14.86 -16.04 11.83
CA TRP A 387 15.90 -17.07 11.78
C TRP A 387 17.05 -16.60 10.92
N TYR A 388 18.26 -16.70 11.45
CA TYR A 388 19.48 -16.39 10.71
C TYR A 388 20.28 -17.67 10.53
N ILE A 389 20.42 -18.09 9.28
CA ILE A 389 21.08 -19.34 8.88
C ILE A 389 22.47 -19.00 8.37
N GLN A 390 23.49 -19.68 8.91
CA GLN A 390 24.87 -19.58 8.47
C GLN A 390 25.33 -20.93 7.93
N SER A 391 25.88 -20.92 6.72
CA SER A 391 26.33 -22.10 5.98
C SER A 391 27.85 -22.10 5.87
N THR A 392 28.46 -23.27 6.03
CA THR A 392 29.89 -23.44 5.72
C THR A 392 30.15 -23.50 4.21
N LYS A 393 29.09 -23.70 3.42
CA LYS A 393 29.12 -23.76 1.96
C LYS A 393 28.68 -22.41 1.35
N ASN A 394 28.80 -22.30 0.04
CA ASN A 394 28.47 -21.10 -0.74
C ASN A 394 26.98 -20.96 -1.09
N ARG A 395 26.17 -22.00 -0.85
CA ARG A 395 24.74 -21.99 -1.13
C ARG A 395 23.95 -22.67 -0.01
N ILE A 396 22.67 -22.31 0.10
CA ILE A 396 21.71 -22.91 1.03
C ILE A 396 20.47 -23.31 0.25
N ARG A 397 20.10 -24.59 0.32
CA ARG A 397 18.78 -25.06 -0.10
C ARG A 397 17.81 -24.89 1.06
N LEU A 398 16.67 -24.26 0.79
CA LEU A 398 15.54 -24.16 1.70
C LEU A 398 14.36 -24.90 1.10
N THR A 399 13.66 -25.69 1.91
CA THR A 399 12.43 -26.39 1.50
C THR A 399 11.33 -26.11 2.51
N PHE A 400 10.21 -25.55 2.05
CA PHE A 400 9.10 -25.10 2.89
C PHE A 400 7.83 -25.93 2.67
N ASN A 401 7.14 -26.23 3.77
CA ASN A 401 5.72 -26.58 3.80
C ASN A 401 5.00 -25.49 4.59
N VAL A 402 4.08 -24.78 3.95
CA VAL A 402 3.43 -23.58 4.49
C VAL A 402 1.93 -23.80 4.58
N ASN A 403 1.35 -23.45 5.72
CA ASN A 403 -0.08 -23.37 5.96
C ASN A 403 -0.37 -22.15 6.84
N THR A 404 -0.31 -20.96 6.25
CA THR A 404 -0.55 -19.67 6.92
C THR A 404 -1.78 -18.98 6.34
N ASN A 405 -2.24 -17.88 6.97
CA ASN A 405 -3.30 -17.09 6.37
C ASN A 405 -2.79 -16.43 5.08
N LYS A 406 -3.49 -16.66 3.96
CA LYS A 406 -3.06 -16.17 2.65
C LYS A 406 -3.12 -14.65 2.48
N GLN A 407 -3.87 -13.94 3.32
CA GLN A 407 -4.08 -12.49 3.19
C GLN A 407 -3.23 -11.67 4.17
N TRP A 408 -2.83 -12.27 5.29
CA TRP A 408 -2.41 -11.52 6.47
C TRP A 408 -1.04 -11.92 7.01
N ASP A 409 -0.54 -13.10 6.64
CA ASP A 409 0.70 -13.64 7.19
C ASP A 409 1.72 -13.85 6.08
N THR A 410 2.99 -13.56 6.36
CA THR A 410 4.07 -13.67 5.38
C THR A 410 5.29 -14.37 5.96
N ILE A 411 6.00 -15.10 5.10
CA ILE A 411 7.35 -15.60 5.31
C ILE A 411 8.24 -14.94 4.26
N LYS A 412 9.10 -14.02 4.68
CA LYS A 412 10.06 -13.35 3.79
C LYS A 412 11.42 -14.03 3.92
N VAL A 413 12.05 -14.33 2.79
CA VAL A 413 13.39 -14.94 2.72
C VAL A 413 14.34 -13.96 2.06
N TYR A 414 15.39 -13.59 2.78
CA TYR A 414 16.45 -12.70 2.36
C TYR A 414 17.78 -13.44 2.24
N GLU A 415 18.66 -12.93 1.38
CA GLU A 415 20.04 -13.42 1.23
C GLU A 415 20.86 -13.32 2.52
N HIS A 416 20.62 -12.27 3.31
CA HIS A 416 21.13 -12.06 4.66
C HIS A 416 20.31 -10.93 5.30
N VAL A 417 20.65 -10.50 6.52
CA VAL A 417 19.88 -9.48 7.28
C VAL A 417 19.67 -8.19 6.48
N ASP A 418 20.75 -7.68 5.87
CA ASP A 418 20.68 -6.50 4.98
C ASP A 418 20.60 -6.86 3.48
N GLY A 419 20.25 -8.11 3.16
CA GLY A 419 20.36 -8.67 1.82
C GLY A 419 19.10 -8.50 0.99
N ALA A 420 19.20 -8.82 -0.29
CA ALA A 420 18.04 -8.75 -1.18
C ALA A 420 16.94 -9.72 -0.73
N LEU A 421 15.67 -9.31 -0.90
CA LEU A 421 14.53 -10.20 -0.79
C LEU A 421 14.56 -11.19 -1.96
N LEU A 422 14.45 -12.48 -1.65
CA LEU A 422 14.51 -13.56 -2.63
C LEU A 422 13.16 -14.24 -2.88
N ARG A 423 12.29 -14.23 -1.86
CA ARG A 423 10.96 -14.85 -1.89
C ARG A 423 10.07 -14.32 -0.77
N VAL A 424 8.77 -14.22 -1.05
CA VAL A 424 7.71 -14.12 -0.05
C VAL A 424 6.80 -15.35 -0.20
N LEU A 425 6.51 -16.03 0.91
CA LEU A 425 5.62 -17.19 0.98
C LEU A 425 4.45 -16.91 1.92
N TYR A 426 3.27 -17.42 1.58
CA TYR A 426 2.06 -17.31 2.38
C TYR A 426 1.03 -18.34 1.89
N GLY A 427 -0.06 -18.51 2.65
CA GLY A 427 -1.14 -19.41 2.29
C GLY A 427 -0.73 -20.88 2.41
N ARG A 428 -1.18 -21.70 1.46
CA ARG A 428 -0.82 -23.13 1.40
C ARG A 428 0.20 -23.39 0.31
N LYS A 429 1.37 -23.90 0.69
CA LYS A 429 2.45 -24.33 -0.22
C LYS A 429 3.02 -25.65 0.25
N ASN A 430 3.22 -26.59 -0.68
CA ASN A 430 3.77 -27.91 -0.38
C ASN A 430 5.11 -28.06 -1.08
N LYS A 431 6.18 -28.33 -0.31
CA LYS A 431 7.56 -28.53 -0.80
C LYS A 431 8.06 -27.42 -1.73
N GLU A 432 7.84 -26.16 -1.35
CA GLU A 432 8.42 -25.03 -2.07
C GLU A 432 9.94 -25.01 -1.82
N GLU A 433 10.74 -25.09 -2.89
CA GLU A 433 12.20 -25.06 -2.80
C GLU A 433 12.77 -23.71 -3.24
N LEU A 434 13.77 -23.22 -2.50
CA LEU A 434 14.54 -22.03 -2.83
C LEU A 434 16.03 -22.30 -2.62
N ILE A 435 16.84 -21.98 -3.63
CA ILE A 435 18.30 -21.94 -3.49
C ILE A 435 18.74 -20.50 -3.24
N VAL A 436 19.38 -20.28 -2.10
CA VAL A 436 20.05 -19.03 -1.74
C VAL A 436 21.51 -19.15 -2.15
N ASN A 437 21.96 -18.29 -3.06
CA ASN A 437 23.35 -18.30 -3.57
C ASN A 437 24.29 -17.47 -2.66
N ALA A 438 24.20 -17.68 -1.35
CA ALA A 438 25.03 -17.03 -0.35
C ALA A 438 25.35 -17.98 0.80
N LYS A 439 26.34 -17.58 1.61
CA LYS A 439 26.73 -18.31 2.83
C LYS A 439 25.78 -18.11 4.01
N SER A 440 24.73 -17.31 3.83
CA SER A 440 23.73 -17.09 4.84
C SER A 440 22.35 -16.97 4.22
N ALA A 441 21.32 -17.02 5.07
CA ALA A 441 19.96 -16.64 4.73
C ALA A 441 19.29 -16.05 5.98
N HIS A 442 18.43 -15.06 5.79
CA HIS A 442 17.59 -14.53 6.87
C HIS A 442 16.13 -14.78 6.50
N VAL A 443 15.40 -15.46 7.40
CA VAL A 443 13.99 -15.77 7.23
C VAL A 443 13.19 -15.04 8.29
N VAL A 444 12.14 -14.35 7.88
CA VAL A 444 11.25 -13.58 8.77
C VAL A 444 9.85 -14.11 8.60
N PHE A 445 9.22 -14.51 9.70
CA PHE A 445 7.78 -14.76 9.74
C PHE A 445 7.09 -13.59 10.45
N SER A 446 5.98 -13.12 9.88
CA SER A 446 5.13 -12.07 10.46
C SER A 446 3.66 -12.47 10.31
N SER A 447 2.88 -12.36 11.39
CA SER A 447 1.44 -12.58 11.39
C SER A 447 0.66 -11.30 11.69
N LYS A 448 -0.44 -11.08 10.96
CA LYS A 448 -1.44 -10.04 11.31
C LYS A 448 -2.70 -10.65 11.91
N ARG A 449 -2.96 -11.94 11.73
CA ARG A 449 -4.08 -12.66 12.38
C ARG A 449 -3.61 -13.88 13.16
N GLU A 450 -4.40 -14.25 14.16
CA GLU A 450 -4.18 -15.49 14.91
C GLU A 450 -4.50 -16.71 14.02
N HIS A 451 -3.64 -17.73 14.09
CA HIS A 451 -3.87 -19.02 13.45
C HIS A 451 -3.25 -20.13 14.31
N LEU A 452 -4.07 -20.75 15.18
CA LEU A 452 -3.59 -21.73 16.16
C LEU A 452 -3.26 -23.10 15.55
N ASP A 453 -3.94 -23.50 14.48
CA ASP A 453 -3.72 -24.78 13.78
C ASP A 453 -2.86 -24.65 12.51
N GLY A 454 -2.21 -23.51 12.34
CA GLY A 454 -1.45 -23.14 11.14
C GLY A 454 0.03 -22.94 11.46
N GLY A 455 0.82 -22.66 10.45
CA GLY A 455 2.26 -22.58 10.61
C GLY A 455 3.02 -22.82 9.34
N PHE A 456 4.33 -22.94 9.50
CA PHE A 456 5.16 -23.49 8.45
C PHE A 456 6.26 -24.34 9.07
N GLU A 457 6.75 -25.26 8.25
CA GLU A 457 7.89 -26.09 8.53
C GLU A 457 8.88 -25.93 7.38
N ALA A 458 10.14 -25.66 7.72
CA ALA A 458 11.20 -25.47 6.75
C ALA A 458 12.42 -26.31 7.12
N TYR A 459 13.05 -26.86 6.09
CA TYR A 459 14.34 -27.55 6.18
C TYR A 459 15.37 -26.73 5.43
N TYR A 460 16.60 -26.70 5.96
CA TYR A 460 17.72 -26.08 5.27
C TYR A 460 18.90 -27.05 5.17
N GLU A 461 19.63 -26.95 4.07
CA GLU A 461 20.82 -27.74 3.77
C GLU A 461 21.87 -26.87 3.07
N SER A 462 23.09 -26.90 3.58
CA SER A 462 24.24 -26.21 3.02
C SER A 462 24.79 -27.02 1.85
N ILE A 463 24.81 -26.42 0.66
CA ILE A 463 25.23 -27.09 -0.58
C ILE A 463 26.34 -26.32 -1.27
N VAL A 464 27.18 -27.05 -2.01
CA VAL A 464 28.25 -26.50 -2.86
C VAL A 464 27.64 -25.94 -4.13
#